data_AF-A0A2G6GK13-F1
#
_entry.id   AF-A0A2G6GK13-F1
#
_cell.length_a   1.000
_cell.length_b   1.000
_cell.length_c   1.000
_cell.angle_alpha   90.00
_cell.angle_beta   90.00
_cell.angle_gamma   90.00
#
_symmetry.space_group_name_H-M   'P 1'
#
loop_
_entity.id
_entity.type
_entity.pdbx_description
1 polymer ?
#
loop_
_entity_poly.entity_id
_entity_poly.type
_entity_poly.pdbx_seq_one_letter_code
_entity_poly.pdbx_strand_id
1 'polypeptide(L)'
;MPALSLRHLAYHDRLLMDVGIVPINPIELPRNLSPQLLQAHSPIPKKDQFCEWALINQGDDSMNNQRNPSPTRVRIYSHVTQSRFLHVEDALNIGKIRLFAGSYRKGHGMNANGYAHHFIDLDDARAIFWALLGAEQGFSHKEYKGTPPQGENQAVSRILSIVVKGDNVYIELKSGLGKLTNTGAITPNGPAQVEVNVAFKLHEARRMAVSVLAYIQSWDVLRILAHKQIVGQPAPYLLVATSSENSDTPKITTEPKSGVVRVNGNGECQTNLVNGRPVTR
;
A
#
# COMPACT_ATOMS: atom_id res chain seq x y z
N MET A 1 -5.87 -14.08 11.06
CA MET A 1 -6.46 -12.97 10.27
C MET A 1 -7.49 -13.58 9.32
N PRO A 2 -8.80 -13.37 9.50
CA PRO A 2 -9.80 -13.92 8.58
C PRO A 2 -9.76 -13.16 7.25
N ALA A 3 -9.84 -13.88 6.14
CA ALA A 3 -9.93 -13.28 4.81
C ALA A 3 -11.26 -12.50 4.68
N LEU A 4 -11.18 -11.26 4.21
CA LEU A 4 -12.36 -10.44 3.95
C LEU A 4 -13.21 -11.13 2.86
N SER A 5 -14.49 -11.28 3.14
CA SER A 5 -15.46 -11.84 2.19
C SER A 5 -15.49 -11.01 0.90
N LEU A 6 -15.64 -11.68 -0.25
CA LEU A 6 -15.75 -11.03 -1.57
C LEU A 6 -16.85 -9.95 -1.63
N ARG A 7 -17.91 -10.10 -0.82
CA ARG A 7 -18.97 -9.09 -0.70
C ARG A 7 -18.50 -7.81 -0.01
N HIS A 8 -17.58 -7.94 0.94
CA HIS A 8 -16.98 -6.81 1.65
C HIS A 8 -16.01 -6.04 0.76
N LEU A 9 -15.28 -6.74 -0.12
CA LEU A 9 -14.40 -6.14 -1.13
C LEU A 9 -15.21 -5.41 -2.22
N ALA A 10 -16.26 -6.05 -2.76
CA ALA A 10 -17.13 -5.42 -3.76
C ALA A 10 -17.87 -4.18 -3.23
N TYR A 11 -18.21 -4.16 -1.94
CA TYR A 11 -18.79 -2.98 -1.27
C TYR A 11 -17.78 -1.83 -1.17
N HIS A 12 -16.52 -2.13 -0.85
CA HIS A 12 -15.43 -1.15 -0.82
C HIS A 12 -15.16 -0.54 -2.21
N ASP A 13 -15.15 -1.35 -3.27
CA ASP A 13 -14.96 -0.85 -4.64
C ASP A 13 -16.09 0.11 -5.07
N ARG A 14 -17.32 -0.17 -4.65
CA ARG A 14 -18.49 0.68 -4.94
C ARG A 14 -18.44 2.01 -4.21
N LEU A 15 -18.02 2.02 -2.94
CA LEU A 15 -17.82 3.26 -2.18
C LEU A 15 -16.70 4.13 -2.76
N LEU A 16 -15.64 3.51 -3.30
CA LEU A 16 -14.56 4.24 -3.97
C LEU A 16 -15.06 4.89 -5.28
N MET A 17 -15.94 4.20 -6.03
CA MET A 17 -16.56 4.79 -7.23
C MET A 17 -17.43 6.01 -6.90
N ASP A 18 -18.19 5.99 -5.80
CA ASP A 18 -19.07 7.10 -5.40
C ASP A 18 -18.31 8.38 -5.01
N VAL A 19 -17.02 8.28 -4.63
CA VAL A 19 -16.14 9.42 -4.38
C VAL A 19 -15.26 9.79 -5.58
N GLY A 20 -15.56 9.25 -6.77
CA GLY A 20 -14.85 9.54 -8.02
C GLY A 20 -13.52 8.81 -8.18
N ILE A 21 -13.22 7.82 -7.33
CA ILE A 21 -12.03 6.96 -7.44
C ILE A 21 -12.45 5.68 -8.17
N VAL A 22 -12.18 5.60 -9.48
CA VAL A 22 -12.52 4.43 -10.28
C VAL A 22 -11.53 3.30 -10.02
N PRO A 23 -11.94 2.15 -9.43
CA PRO A 23 -11.10 0.97 -9.35
C PRO A 23 -10.85 0.44 -10.77
N ILE A 24 -9.58 0.22 -11.06
CA ILE A 24 -9.09 -0.09 -12.41
C ILE A 24 -9.45 -1.53 -12.84
N ASN A 25 -9.92 -2.39 -11.93
CA ASN A 25 -10.50 -3.70 -12.21
C ASN A 25 -11.75 -3.89 -11.33
N PRO A 26 -12.98 -3.70 -11.84
CA PRO A 26 -14.16 -4.06 -11.07
C PRO A 26 -14.15 -5.57 -10.79
N ILE A 27 -14.34 -5.97 -9.55
CA ILE A 27 -14.57 -7.37 -9.20
C ILE A 27 -15.87 -7.81 -9.88
N GLU A 28 -15.77 -8.60 -10.96
CA GLU A 28 -16.93 -9.22 -11.58
C GLU A 28 -17.56 -10.22 -10.60
N LEU A 29 -18.70 -9.86 -10.02
CA LEU A 29 -19.52 -10.79 -9.26
C LEU A 29 -20.02 -11.90 -10.21
N PRO A 30 -20.07 -13.17 -9.77
CA PRO A 30 -20.60 -14.26 -10.58
C PRO A 30 -22.03 -13.93 -11.04
N ARG A 31 -22.32 -14.12 -12.34
CA ARG A 31 -23.54 -13.73 -13.07
C ARG A 31 -24.87 -14.34 -12.56
N ASN A 32 -24.89 -15.03 -11.42
CA ASN A 32 -26.05 -15.77 -10.92
C ASN A 32 -26.78 -15.09 -9.75
N LEU A 33 -26.66 -13.76 -9.59
CA LEU A 33 -27.52 -13.01 -8.66
C LEU A 33 -28.66 -12.34 -9.44
N SER A 34 -29.87 -12.88 -9.27
CA SER A 34 -31.10 -12.43 -9.90
C SER A 34 -31.52 -11.01 -9.45
N PRO A 35 -32.01 -10.14 -10.35
CA PRO A 35 -32.44 -8.80 -10.01
C PRO A 35 -33.95 -8.79 -9.72
N GLN A 36 -34.34 -9.04 -8.48
CA GLN A 36 -35.67 -8.68 -7.99
C GLN A 36 -35.53 -8.02 -6.63
N LEU A 37 -35.62 -6.68 -6.63
CA LEU A 37 -35.99 -5.77 -5.53
C LEU A 37 -35.20 -4.44 -5.56
N LEU A 38 -35.28 -3.69 -6.66
CA LEU A 38 -34.93 -2.26 -6.68
C LEU A 38 -35.80 -1.54 -7.73
N GLN A 39 -37.10 -1.44 -7.46
CA GLN A 39 -37.98 -0.44 -8.06
C GLN A 39 -38.73 0.27 -6.93
N ALA A 40 -38.30 1.49 -6.61
CA ALA A 40 -39.15 2.51 -6.01
C ALA A 40 -38.50 3.90 -6.16
N HIS A 41 -39.11 4.71 -7.04
CA HIS A 41 -39.27 6.16 -6.99
C HIS A 41 -38.06 7.08 -6.69
N SER A 42 -37.58 7.77 -7.74
CA SER A 42 -37.54 9.24 -7.75
C SER A 42 -37.32 9.81 -9.17
N PRO A 43 -37.82 11.03 -9.47
CA PRO A 43 -38.07 11.49 -10.82
C PRO A 43 -36.88 12.21 -11.46
N ILE A 44 -36.72 11.96 -12.75
CA ILE A 44 -35.80 12.59 -13.69
C ILE A 44 -36.24 14.05 -13.96
N PRO A 45 -35.35 15.06 -13.88
CA PRO A 45 -35.53 16.29 -14.63
C PRO A 45 -34.89 16.16 -16.02
N LYS A 46 -35.57 16.80 -16.96
CA LYS A 46 -35.50 16.64 -18.41
C LYS A 46 -34.17 17.08 -19.03
N LYS A 47 -33.81 16.35 -20.09
CA LYS A 47 -32.91 16.80 -21.17
C LYS A 47 -33.39 18.16 -21.68
N ASP A 48 -32.50 19.14 -21.66
CA ASP A 48 -32.18 20.02 -22.80
C ASP A 48 -31.05 20.97 -22.38
N GLN A 49 -30.11 21.23 -23.30
CA GLN A 49 -28.99 22.18 -23.22
C GLN A 49 -27.75 21.74 -22.42
N PHE A 50 -26.71 21.28 -23.12
CA PHE A 50 -25.59 22.15 -23.47
C PHE A 50 -24.71 21.55 -24.58
N CYS A 51 -24.36 22.44 -25.50
CA CYS A 51 -23.55 22.33 -26.72
C CYS A 51 -22.19 21.64 -26.49
N GLU A 52 -21.80 20.72 -27.38
CA GLU A 52 -20.89 20.99 -28.52
C GLU A 52 -19.40 20.90 -28.13
N TRP A 53 -18.82 19.72 -28.34
CA TRP A 53 -17.44 19.56 -28.82
C TRP A 53 -17.46 18.45 -29.85
N ALA A 54 -17.85 18.81 -31.08
CA ALA A 54 -17.67 17.96 -32.23
C ALA A 54 -16.25 18.14 -32.79
N LEU A 55 -15.70 17.02 -33.27
CA LEU A 55 -14.76 16.92 -34.39
C LEU A 55 -13.31 17.36 -34.14
N ILE A 56 -12.43 16.35 -33.96
CA ILE A 56 -11.46 15.99 -35.01
C ILE A 56 -11.45 14.47 -35.10
N ASN A 57 -11.96 13.94 -36.21
CA ASN A 57 -11.82 12.55 -36.61
C ASN A 57 -11.17 12.50 -38.00
N GLN A 58 -10.30 11.51 -38.16
CA GLN A 58 -10.02 10.78 -39.41
C GLN A 58 -9.07 11.41 -40.43
N GLY A 59 -7.81 10.95 -40.35
CA GLY A 59 -7.20 10.29 -41.50
C GLY A 59 -7.41 8.79 -41.34
N ASP A 60 -8.17 8.22 -42.27
CA ASP A 60 -8.35 6.78 -42.48
C ASP A 60 -7.00 6.15 -42.83
N ASP A 61 -6.59 5.12 -42.08
CA ASP A 61 -5.99 3.91 -42.64
C ASP A 61 -5.79 2.87 -41.51
N SER A 62 -6.58 1.79 -41.58
CA SER A 62 -6.24 0.43 -41.11
C SER A 62 -5.65 0.29 -39.69
N MET A 63 -6.46 0.04 -38.65
CA MET A 63 -6.00 -0.70 -37.43
C MET A 63 -7.16 -1.36 -36.65
N ASN A 64 -7.60 -2.54 -37.10
CA ASN A 64 -8.31 -3.50 -36.25
C ASN A 64 -7.31 -4.22 -35.34
N ASN A 65 -6.89 -3.56 -34.25
CA ASN A 65 -6.24 -4.19 -33.09
C ASN A 65 -6.23 -3.22 -31.90
N GLN A 66 -7.39 -2.71 -31.51
CA GLN A 66 -7.57 -2.07 -30.20
C GLN A 66 -7.48 -3.16 -29.11
N ARG A 67 -6.25 -3.54 -28.75
CA ARG A 67 -5.99 -4.01 -27.40
C ARG A 67 -6.41 -2.86 -26.49
N ASN A 68 -7.45 -3.07 -25.68
CA ASN A 68 -7.78 -2.14 -24.60
C ASN A 68 -6.46 -1.76 -23.91
N PRO A 69 -6.08 -0.47 -23.87
CA PRO A 69 -4.84 -0.07 -23.26
C PRO A 69 -4.86 -0.59 -21.84
N SER A 70 -3.90 -1.45 -21.49
CA SER A 70 -3.79 -1.90 -20.11
C SER A 70 -3.66 -0.64 -19.26
N PRO A 71 -4.49 -0.51 -18.22
CA PRO A 71 -4.59 0.74 -17.50
C PRO A 71 -3.21 1.08 -16.94
N THR A 72 -2.70 2.24 -17.36
CA THR A 72 -1.36 2.69 -16.99
C THR A 72 -1.40 3.02 -15.51
N ARG A 73 -0.55 2.35 -14.70
CA ARG A 73 -0.45 2.61 -13.27
C ARG A 73 -0.06 4.07 -13.02
N VAL A 74 -0.63 4.67 -11.98
CA VAL A 74 -0.27 6.02 -11.55
C VAL A 74 1.20 6.05 -11.14
N ARG A 75 1.97 6.95 -11.73
CA ARG A 75 3.38 7.17 -11.37
C ARG A 75 3.45 8.25 -10.30
N ILE A 76 3.89 7.87 -9.11
CA ILE A 76 4.08 8.78 -7.97
C ILE A 76 5.31 9.65 -8.21
N TYR A 77 6.38 9.04 -8.74
CA TYR A 77 7.62 9.72 -9.07
C TYR A 77 8.28 9.08 -10.29
N SER A 78 8.96 9.89 -11.10
CA SER A 78 9.71 9.43 -12.27
C SER A 78 11.08 10.08 -12.30
N HIS A 79 12.12 9.26 -12.36
CA HIS A 79 13.49 9.66 -12.63
C HIS A 79 13.92 9.06 -13.96
N VAL A 80 14.31 9.90 -14.91
CA VAL A 80 14.67 9.47 -16.27
C VAL A 80 16.03 10.04 -16.62
N THR A 81 16.91 9.17 -17.08
CA THR A 81 18.23 9.50 -17.60
C THR A 81 18.29 9.18 -19.10
N GLN A 82 19.42 9.45 -19.74
CA GLN A 82 19.60 9.18 -21.16
C GLN A 82 19.44 7.70 -21.55
N SER A 83 19.77 6.77 -20.65
CA SER A 83 19.80 5.34 -20.93
C SER A 83 18.93 4.49 -20.01
N ARG A 84 18.44 5.06 -18.90
CA ARG A 84 17.70 4.33 -17.86
C ARG A 84 16.60 5.17 -17.26
N PHE A 85 15.60 4.51 -16.68
CA PHE A 85 14.57 5.15 -15.89
C PHE A 85 14.27 4.35 -14.64
N LEU A 86 13.72 5.06 -13.65
CA LEU A 86 13.10 4.51 -12.46
C LEU A 86 11.76 5.23 -12.27
N HIS A 87 10.71 4.44 -12.13
CA HIS A 87 9.37 4.88 -11.76
C HIS A 87 9.03 4.29 -10.40
N VAL A 88 8.50 5.14 -9.53
CA VAL A 88 7.79 4.71 -8.33
C VAL A 88 6.31 4.77 -8.68
N GLU A 89 5.67 3.61 -8.69
CA GLU A 89 4.31 3.44 -9.16
C GLU A 89 3.39 3.02 -8.02
N ASP A 90 2.13 3.43 -8.15
CA ASP A 90 1.06 3.04 -7.25
C ASP A 90 0.75 1.52 -7.36
N ALA A 91 0.73 0.88 -6.20
CA ALA A 91 0.22 -0.46 -5.98
C ALA A 91 -0.49 -0.54 -4.61
N LEU A 92 -1.01 0.60 -4.13
CA LEU A 92 -1.57 0.71 -2.79
C LEU A 92 -2.86 -0.10 -2.62
N ASN A 93 -3.54 -0.42 -3.72
CA ASN A 93 -4.68 -1.34 -3.74
C ASN A 93 -4.34 -2.75 -3.21
N ILE A 94 -3.07 -3.17 -3.31
CA ILE A 94 -2.57 -4.42 -2.72
C ILE A 94 -1.69 -4.18 -1.48
N GLY A 95 -1.69 -2.94 -0.95
CA GLY A 95 -0.89 -2.56 0.21
C GLY A 95 0.61 -2.46 -0.07
N LYS A 96 1.02 -2.14 -1.30
CA LYS A 96 2.44 -2.10 -1.72
C LYS A 96 2.77 -0.86 -2.54
N ILE A 97 4.06 -0.60 -2.72
CA ILE A 97 4.58 0.32 -3.72
C ILE A 97 5.36 -0.48 -4.75
N ARG A 98 5.25 -0.12 -6.03
CA ARG A 98 6.01 -0.77 -7.10
C ARG A 98 7.18 0.12 -7.53
N LEU A 99 8.40 -0.40 -7.44
CA LEU A 99 9.54 0.17 -8.15
C LEU A 99 9.61 -0.49 -9.53
N PHE A 100 9.62 0.31 -10.59
CA PHE A 100 9.71 -0.15 -11.97
C PHE A 100 10.86 0.59 -12.66
N ALA A 101 11.88 -0.15 -13.09
CA ALA A 101 13.04 0.43 -13.75
C ALA A 101 13.31 -0.26 -15.07
N GLY A 102 13.91 0.45 -16.00
CA GLY A 102 14.31 -0.14 -17.26
C GLY A 102 15.38 0.64 -17.98
N SER A 103 15.84 0.06 -19.08
CA SER A 103 16.81 0.65 -19.98
C SER A 103 16.15 1.05 -21.30
N TYR A 104 16.58 2.20 -21.81
CA TYR A 104 16.21 2.70 -23.12
C TYR A 104 17.41 2.59 -24.06
N ARG A 105 17.12 2.30 -25.33
CA ARG A 105 18.08 2.48 -26.41
C ARG A 105 17.55 3.55 -27.36
N LYS A 106 18.39 4.53 -27.70
CA LYS A 106 18.01 5.64 -28.59
C LYS A 106 17.41 5.07 -29.88
N GLY A 107 16.24 5.58 -30.27
CA GLY A 107 15.51 5.15 -31.47
C GLY A 107 14.79 3.79 -31.38
N HIS A 108 14.88 3.07 -30.25
CA HIS A 108 14.33 1.70 -30.12
C HIS A 108 13.34 1.56 -28.95
N GLY A 109 12.97 2.66 -28.29
CA GLY A 109 12.06 2.63 -27.14
C GLY A 109 12.62 1.88 -25.93
N MET A 110 11.72 1.37 -25.08
CA MET A 110 12.07 0.52 -23.94
C MET A 110 12.55 -0.84 -24.45
N ASN A 111 13.70 -1.31 -23.98
CA ASN A 111 14.15 -2.66 -24.32
C ASN A 111 13.16 -3.68 -23.73
N ALA A 112 12.59 -4.54 -24.59
CA ALA A 112 11.58 -5.54 -24.21
C ALA A 112 12.06 -6.49 -23.10
N ASN A 113 13.37 -6.74 -23.03
CA ASN A 113 14.00 -7.57 -21.99
C ASN A 113 14.87 -6.75 -21.03
N GLY A 114 14.73 -5.43 -21.04
CA GLY A 114 15.62 -4.52 -20.30
C GLY A 114 14.95 -3.81 -19.14
N TYR A 115 13.86 -4.35 -18.59
CA TYR A 115 13.14 -3.79 -17.45
C TYR A 115 12.97 -4.79 -16.31
N ALA A 116 12.94 -4.28 -15.08
CA ALA A 116 12.71 -5.04 -13.85
C ALA A 116 11.73 -4.26 -12.96
N HIS A 117 11.01 -4.99 -12.11
CA HIS A 117 10.18 -4.36 -11.09
C HIS A 117 10.27 -5.09 -9.75
N HIS A 118 9.98 -4.37 -8.67
CA HIS A 118 9.95 -4.88 -7.32
C HIS A 118 8.75 -4.30 -6.58
N PHE A 119 8.14 -5.09 -5.70
CA PHE A 119 7.04 -4.63 -4.84
C PHE A 119 7.54 -4.58 -3.41
N ILE A 120 7.44 -3.40 -2.82
CA ILE A 120 7.83 -3.12 -1.44
C ILE A 120 6.55 -3.05 -0.61
N ASP A 121 6.53 -3.71 0.52
CA ASP A 121 5.42 -3.62 1.47
C ASP A 121 5.37 -2.20 2.09
N LEU A 122 4.17 -1.73 2.43
CA LEU A 122 3.98 -0.32 2.83
C LEU A 122 4.83 0.12 4.02
N ASP A 123 5.02 -0.75 5.02
CA ASP A 123 5.80 -0.42 6.21
C ASP A 123 7.30 -0.31 5.90
N ASP A 124 7.81 -1.24 5.09
CA ASP A 124 9.19 -1.20 4.58
C ASP A 124 9.41 0.04 3.69
N ALA A 125 8.43 0.35 2.83
CA ALA A 125 8.48 1.55 1.99
C ALA A 125 8.61 2.82 2.85
N ARG A 126 7.80 2.96 3.91
CA ARG A 126 7.91 4.10 4.84
C ARG A 126 9.31 4.17 5.45
N ALA A 127 9.82 3.06 5.98
CA ALA A 127 11.15 3.03 6.59
C ALA A 127 12.26 3.43 5.60
N ILE A 128 12.25 2.84 4.40
CA ILE A 128 13.23 3.11 3.33
C ILE A 128 13.17 4.59 2.93
N PHE A 129 12.00 5.12 2.62
CA PHE A 129 11.88 6.50 2.14
C PHE A 129 12.14 7.51 3.27
N TRP A 130 11.86 7.20 4.53
CA TRP A 130 12.29 8.03 5.66
C TRP A 130 13.82 8.10 5.78
N ALA A 131 14.52 6.97 5.68
CA ALA A 131 15.98 6.94 5.70
C ALA A 131 16.60 7.73 4.53
N LEU A 132 16.02 7.60 3.32
CA LEU A 132 16.43 8.38 2.15
C LEU A 132 16.16 9.88 2.32
N LEU A 133 15.05 10.25 2.96
CA LEU A 133 14.73 11.64 3.27
C LEU A 133 15.74 12.24 4.26
N GLY A 134 16.06 11.49 5.32
CA GLY A 134 17.08 11.86 6.31
C GLY A 134 18.49 11.95 5.72
N ALA A 135 18.74 11.28 4.59
CA ALA A 135 20.09 11.04 4.05
C ALA A 135 21.01 10.35 5.06
N GLU A 136 20.52 9.27 5.65
CA GLU A 136 21.32 8.44 6.54
C GLU A 136 22.55 7.93 5.81
N GLN A 137 23.73 8.38 6.25
CA GLN A 137 25.00 7.98 5.65
C GLN A 137 25.25 6.50 5.88
N GLY A 138 25.65 5.80 4.82
CA GLY A 138 25.85 4.34 4.87
C GLY A 138 24.57 3.52 4.88
N PHE A 139 23.39 4.15 4.72
CA PHE A 139 22.13 3.40 4.59
C PHE A 139 22.21 2.38 3.44
N SER A 140 21.85 1.14 3.76
CA SER A 140 21.81 0.04 2.81
C SER A 140 20.61 -0.85 3.12
N HIS A 141 19.78 -1.08 2.12
CA HIS A 141 18.62 -1.95 2.20
C HIS A 141 18.66 -2.97 1.06
N LYS A 142 18.40 -4.23 1.38
CA LYS A 142 18.36 -5.30 0.39
C LYS A 142 17.18 -6.23 0.66
N GLU A 143 16.37 -6.44 -0.37
CA GLU A 143 15.15 -7.23 -0.29
C GLU A 143 15.11 -8.27 -1.42
N TYR A 144 14.61 -9.45 -1.08
CA TYR A 144 14.44 -10.56 -2.00
C TYR A 144 12.96 -10.92 -2.09
N LYS A 145 12.41 -10.97 -3.30
CA LYS A 145 11.05 -11.41 -3.56
C LYS A 145 11.07 -12.52 -4.62
N GLY A 146 10.19 -13.49 -4.44
CA GLY A 146 10.01 -14.61 -5.35
C GLY A 146 8.63 -14.64 -5.97
N THR A 147 8.53 -15.22 -7.16
CA THR A 147 7.24 -15.70 -7.70
C THR A 147 7.36 -17.18 -7.96
N PRO A 148 6.50 -18.01 -7.34
CA PRO A 148 6.54 -19.45 -7.51
C PRO A 148 6.30 -19.82 -8.97
N PRO A 149 6.78 -20.99 -9.40
CA PRO A 149 6.52 -21.47 -10.75
C PRO A 149 5.00 -21.60 -10.95
N GLN A 150 4.50 -21.13 -12.10
CA GLN A 150 3.09 -21.22 -12.47
C GLN A 150 2.97 -22.05 -13.74
N GLY A 151 2.47 -23.29 -13.61
CA GLY A 151 2.43 -24.24 -14.71
C GLY A 151 3.83 -24.56 -15.22
N GLU A 152 4.07 -24.33 -16.52
CA GLU A 152 5.36 -24.54 -17.17
C GLU A 152 6.37 -23.41 -16.92
N ASN A 153 5.94 -22.29 -16.34
CA ASN A 153 6.83 -21.16 -16.07
C ASN A 153 7.75 -21.44 -14.88
N GLN A 154 9.04 -21.16 -15.06
CA GLN A 154 10.03 -21.27 -14.00
C GLN A 154 9.80 -20.24 -12.90
N ALA A 155 10.28 -20.54 -11.69
CA ALA A 155 10.26 -19.58 -10.59
C ALA A 155 11.06 -18.33 -10.97
N VAL A 156 10.57 -17.16 -10.56
CA VAL A 156 11.25 -15.88 -10.81
C VAL A 156 11.74 -15.31 -9.49
N SER A 157 13.01 -14.95 -9.43
CA SER A 157 13.61 -14.23 -8.31
C SER A 157 13.80 -12.77 -8.67
N ARG A 158 13.45 -11.88 -7.74
CA ARG A 158 13.60 -10.42 -7.86
C ARG A 158 14.35 -9.89 -6.65
N ILE A 159 15.31 -9.02 -6.89
CA ILE A 159 16.14 -8.43 -5.84
C ILE A 159 16.06 -6.91 -5.96
N LEU A 160 15.83 -6.26 -4.84
CA LEU A 160 15.98 -4.82 -4.68
C LEU A 160 17.21 -4.56 -3.81
N SER A 161 18.05 -3.64 -4.23
CA SER A 161 19.18 -3.13 -3.45
C SER A 161 19.18 -1.62 -3.52
N ILE A 162 19.20 -0.96 -2.36
CA ILE A 162 19.25 0.50 -2.22
C ILE A 162 20.46 0.81 -1.36
N VAL A 163 21.39 1.62 -1.87
CA VAL A 163 22.61 1.96 -1.14
C VAL A 163 22.92 3.45 -1.27
N VAL A 164 23.16 4.11 -0.13
CA VAL A 164 23.65 5.50 -0.06
C VAL A 164 25.17 5.48 0.09
N LYS A 165 25.89 6.12 -0.84
CA LYS A 165 27.35 6.27 -0.79
C LYS A 165 27.74 7.73 -1.04
N GLY A 166 28.08 8.43 0.04
CA GLY A 166 28.36 9.88 -0.01
C GLY A 166 27.14 10.64 -0.52
N ASP A 167 27.31 11.40 -1.60
CA ASP A 167 26.24 12.19 -2.22
C ASP A 167 25.46 11.45 -3.33
N ASN A 168 25.67 10.14 -3.47
CA ASN A 168 25.01 9.34 -4.49
C ASN A 168 24.16 8.24 -3.85
N VAL A 169 23.00 7.98 -4.43
CA VAL A 169 22.11 6.89 -4.07
C VAL A 169 21.98 5.97 -5.26
N TYR A 170 22.11 4.67 -5.02
CA TYR A 170 22.02 3.62 -6.03
C TYR A 170 20.81 2.77 -5.74
N ILE A 171 19.89 2.68 -6.70
CA ILE A 171 18.78 1.72 -6.68
C ILE A 171 19.01 0.71 -7.78
N GLU A 172 19.16 -0.53 -7.37
CA GLU A 172 19.41 -1.66 -8.25
C GLU A 172 18.23 -2.65 -8.17
N LEU A 173 17.66 -2.94 -9.34
CA LEU A 173 16.64 -3.96 -9.52
C LEU A 173 17.22 -5.10 -10.35
N LYS A 174 17.17 -6.31 -9.79
CA LYS A 174 17.54 -7.55 -10.50
C LYS A 174 16.32 -8.45 -10.64
N SER A 175 16.20 -9.09 -11.79
CA SER A 175 15.21 -10.12 -12.06
C SER A 175 15.87 -11.27 -12.81
N GLY A 176 15.54 -12.51 -12.44
CA GLY A 176 16.08 -13.68 -13.11
C GLY A 176 15.44 -14.97 -12.60
N LEU A 177 16.07 -16.08 -12.96
CA LEU A 177 15.59 -17.40 -12.55
C LEU A 177 15.69 -17.56 -11.03
N GLY A 178 14.65 -18.16 -10.47
CA GLY A 178 14.57 -18.54 -9.06
C GLY A 178 14.71 -20.05 -8.87
N LYS A 179 15.19 -20.44 -7.69
CA LYS A 179 15.15 -21.82 -7.20
C LYS A 179 14.32 -21.85 -5.93
N LEU A 180 13.32 -22.73 -5.92
CA LEU A 180 12.52 -23.01 -4.73
C LEU A 180 13.38 -23.83 -3.75
N THR A 181 13.52 -23.34 -2.52
CA THR A 181 14.20 -24.05 -1.43
C THR A 181 13.24 -25.02 -0.76
N ASN A 182 13.77 -25.96 0.02
CA ASN A 182 12.95 -26.90 0.82
C ASN A 182 12.03 -26.19 1.83
N THR A 183 12.34 -24.94 2.19
CA THR A 183 11.54 -24.08 3.07
C THR A 183 10.41 -23.35 2.35
N GLY A 184 10.27 -23.53 1.03
CA GLY A 184 9.29 -22.81 0.19
C GLY A 184 9.71 -21.38 -0.18
N ALA A 185 10.90 -20.92 0.23
CA ALA A 185 11.45 -19.65 -0.18
C ALA A 185 12.02 -19.73 -1.61
N ILE A 186 12.06 -18.61 -2.32
CA ILE A 186 12.63 -18.56 -3.67
C ILE A 186 13.91 -17.75 -3.60
N THR A 187 15.00 -18.37 -4.05
CA THR A 187 16.34 -17.77 -4.05
C THR A 187 16.82 -17.58 -5.50
N PRO A 188 17.73 -16.64 -5.79
CA PRO A 188 18.30 -16.50 -7.13
C PRO A 188 19.00 -17.79 -7.59
N ASN A 189 18.75 -18.20 -8.83
CA ASN A 189 19.33 -19.39 -9.45
C ASN A 189 20.22 -19.01 -10.64
N GLY A 190 21.42 -18.51 -10.34
CA GLY A 190 22.37 -18.03 -11.35
C GLY A 190 22.33 -16.51 -11.55
N PRO A 191 22.93 -16.01 -12.65
CA PRO A 191 23.00 -14.58 -12.92
C PRO A 191 21.62 -13.99 -13.19
N ALA A 192 21.46 -12.71 -12.86
CA ALA A 192 20.23 -11.98 -13.20
C ALA A 192 20.08 -11.91 -14.72
N GLN A 193 18.88 -12.20 -15.22
CA GLN A 193 18.56 -12.02 -16.64
C GLN A 193 18.41 -10.54 -16.98
N VAL A 194 17.92 -9.75 -16.02
CA VAL A 194 17.78 -8.31 -16.13
C VAL A 194 18.34 -7.66 -14.88
N GLU A 195 19.22 -6.68 -15.09
CA GLU A 195 19.80 -5.85 -14.04
C GLU A 195 19.68 -4.38 -14.46
N VAL A 196 19.02 -3.59 -13.64
CA VAL A 196 18.86 -2.15 -13.86
C VAL A 196 19.38 -1.43 -12.63
N ASN A 197 20.48 -0.71 -12.80
CA ASN A 197 21.05 0.15 -11.77
C ASN A 197 20.83 1.62 -12.14
N VAL A 198 20.08 2.32 -11.29
CA VAL A 198 19.78 3.74 -11.43
C VAL A 198 20.49 4.48 -10.29
N ALA A 199 21.39 5.37 -10.67
CA ALA A 199 22.10 6.24 -9.75
C ALA A 199 21.52 7.65 -9.84
N PHE A 200 21.31 8.29 -8.70
CA PHE A 200 20.87 9.68 -8.61
C PHE A 200 21.58 10.38 -7.46
N LYS A 201 21.58 11.71 -7.50
CA LYS A 201 22.16 12.53 -6.43
C LYS A 201 21.30 12.48 -5.18
N LEU A 202 21.91 12.66 -4.02
CA LEU A 202 21.24 12.60 -2.73
C LEU A 202 20.06 13.59 -2.61
N HIS A 203 20.17 14.78 -3.19
CA HIS A 203 19.07 15.74 -3.19
C HIS A 203 17.89 15.27 -4.07
N GLU A 204 18.13 14.54 -5.16
CA GLU A 204 17.09 13.93 -5.98
C GLU A 204 16.44 12.76 -5.24
N ALA A 205 17.23 11.98 -4.49
CA ALA A 205 16.76 10.92 -3.60
C ALA A 205 15.74 11.45 -2.60
N ARG A 206 16.06 12.57 -1.95
CA ARG A 206 15.20 13.24 -0.99
C ARG A 206 13.90 13.72 -1.64
N ARG A 207 13.96 14.32 -2.82
CA ARG A 207 12.76 14.74 -3.56
C ARG A 207 11.83 13.57 -3.88
N MET A 208 12.42 12.44 -4.32
CA MET A 208 11.67 11.20 -4.53
C MET A 208 11.03 10.73 -3.22
N ALA A 209 11.80 10.66 -2.13
CA ALA A 209 11.33 10.22 -0.83
C ALA A 209 10.16 11.07 -0.29
N VAL A 210 10.28 12.41 -0.35
CA VAL A 210 9.18 13.32 0.04
C VAL A 210 7.93 13.04 -0.77
N SER A 211 8.07 12.90 -2.09
CA SER A 211 6.92 12.67 -2.99
C SER A 211 6.20 11.37 -2.66
N VAL A 212 6.96 10.30 -2.41
CA VAL A 212 6.41 8.99 -2.08
C VAL A 212 5.77 8.98 -0.69
N LEU A 213 6.43 9.55 0.32
CA LEU A 213 5.88 9.64 1.68
C LEU A 213 4.60 10.47 1.71
N ALA A 214 4.56 11.62 1.03
CA ALA A 214 3.37 12.46 0.93
C ALA A 214 2.21 11.73 0.23
N TYR A 215 2.52 10.94 -0.80
CA TYR A 215 1.52 10.12 -1.49
C TYR A 215 0.94 9.02 -0.59
N ILE A 216 1.81 8.27 0.13
CA ILE A 216 1.38 7.26 1.10
C ILE A 216 0.52 7.89 2.21
N GLN A 217 0.94 9.03 2.75
CA GLN A 217 0.19 9.75 3.77
C GLN A 217 -1.18 10.20 3.26
N SER A 218 -1.26 10.71 2.03
CA SER A 218 -2.53 11.11 1.41
C SER A 218 -3.47 9.91 1.28
N TRP A 219 -2.94 8.74 0.91
CA TRP A 219 -3.71 7.50 0.86
C TRP A 219 -4.20 7.02 2.23
N ASP A 220 -3.36 7.11 3.27
CA ASP A 220 -3.75 6.79 4.64
C ASP A 220 -4.94 7.66 5.10
N VAL A 221 -4.90 8.97 4.81
CA VAL A 221 -6.01 9.89 5.11
C VAL A 221 -7.29 9.49 4.38
N LEU A 222 -7.20 9.19 3.07
CA LEU A 222 -8.37 8.74 2.30
C LEU A 222 -8.98 7.46 2.87
N ARG A 223 -8.15 6.51 3.31
CA ARG A 223 -8.62 5.28 3.96
C ARG A 223 -9.31 5.57 5.28
N ILE A 224 -8.76 6.45 6.11
CA ILE A 224 -9.38 6.84 7.38
C ILE A 224 -10.73 7.53 7.13
N LEU A 225 -10.82 8.42 6.14
CA LEU A 225 -12.06 9.12 5.79
C LEU A 225 -13.13 8.15 5.27
N ALA A 226 -12.76 7.22 4.38
CA ALA A 226 -13.66 6.18 3.91
C ALA A 226 -14.12 5.26 5.06
N HIS A 227 -13.22 4.92 5.99
CA HIS A 227 -13.58 4.10 7.15
C HIS A 227 -14.49 4.84 8.13
N LYS A 228 -14.29 6.15 8.33
CA LYS A 228 -15.16 6.99 9.17
C LYS A 228 -16.60 7.02 8.65
N GLN A 229 -16.80 7.00 7.33
CA GLN A 229 -18.14 6.91 6.74
C GLN A 229 -18.82 5.57 7.06
N ILE A 230 -18.04 4.49 7.21
CA ILE A 230 -18.55 3.14 7.48
C ILE A 230 -18.84 2.93 8.97
N VAL A 231 -17.94 3.38 9.86
CA VAL A 231 -18.04 3.11 11.31
C VAL A 231 -18.98 4.08 12.04
N GLY A 232 -19.44 5.13 11.36
CA GLY A 232 -20.30 6.15 11.95
C GLY A 232 -19.51 7.12 12.85
N GLN A 233 -20.19 8.18 13.33
CA GLN A 233 -19.57 9.08 14.30
C GLN A 233 -19.50 8.39 15.67
N PRO A 234 -18.38 8.52 16.40
CA PRO A 234 -18.32 8.04 17.78
C PRO A 234 -19.46 8.69 18.57
N ALA A 235 -20.15 7.91 19.39
CA ALA A 235 -21.20 8.44 20.25
C ALA A 235 -20.61 9.60 21.10
N PRO A 236 -21.34 10.72 21.25
CA PRO A 236 -20.85 11.84 22.04
C PRO A 236 -20.52 11.36 23.46
N TYR A 237 -19.38 11.82 23.99
CA TYR A 237 -19.01 11.52 25.37
C TYR A 237 -20.13 11.99 26.30
N LEU A 238 -20.72 11.05 27.04
CA LEU A 238 -21.71 11.35 28.06
C LEU A 238 -20.94 11.82 29.29
N LEU A 239 -20.95 13.14 29.53
CA LEU A 239 -20.39 13.70 30.76
C LEU A 239 -21.28 13.24 31.91
N VAL A 240 -20.84 12.21 32.64
CA VAL A 240 -21.46 11.82 33.90
C VAL A 240 -21.10 12.92 34.90
N ALA A 241 -22.10 13.68 35.34
CA ALA A 241 -21.92 14.63 36.42
C ALA A 241 -21.49 13.85 37.67
N THR A 242 -20.21 13.98 38.04
CA THR A 242 -19.76 13.64 39.39
C THR A 242 -20.43 14.65 40.31
N SER A 243 -21.50 14.25 40.98
CA SER A 243 -22.08 15.02 42.08
C SER A 243 -20.97 15.24 43.09
N SER A 244 -20.48 16.48 43.17
CA SER A 244 -19.60 16.91 44.24
C SER A 244 -20.30 16.63 45.56
N GLU A 245 -19.61 15.91 46.44
CA GLU A 245 -20.01 15.65 47.82
C GLU A 245 -20.44 16.97 48.49
N ASN A 246 -21.74 17.17 48.60
CA ASN A 246 -22.26 17.87 49.76
C ASN A 246 -22.40 16.81 50.84
N SER A 247 -21.50 16.92 51.81
CA SER A 247 -21.68 16.41 53.16
C SER A 247 -23.14 16.61 53.59
N ASP A 248 -23.89 15.53 53.69
CA ASP A 248 -24.81 15.28 54.79
C ASP A 248 -25.27 13.83 54.73
N THR A 249 -25.05 13.14 55.84
CA THR A 249 -25.38 11.74 56.05
C THR A 249 -26.90 11.56 56.14
N PRO A 250 -27.43 10.50 55.53
CA PRO A 250 -28.49 9.75 56.19
C PRO A 250 -28.15 8.26 56.29
N LYS A 251 -28.19 7.77 57.52
CA LYS A 251 -28.33 6.34 57.85
C LYS A 251 -29.55 5.77 57.13
N ILE A 252 -29.34 4.86 56.17
CA ILE A 252 -30.33 3.82 55.85
C ILE A 252 -29.61 2.49 55.64
N THR A 253 -29.87 1.59 56.58
CA THR A 253 -29.59 0.17 56.55
C THR A 253 -30.42 -0.49 55.46
N THR A 254 -29.77 -1.03 54.42
CA THR A 254 -30.32 -2.14 53.63
C THR A 254 -29.18 -2.82 52.88
N GLU A 255 -28.97 -4.10 53.20
CA GLU A 255 -28.01 -4.97 52.53
C GLU A 255 -28.33 -5.16 51.04
N PRO A 256 -27.33 -5.11 50.15
CA PRO A 256 -27.36 -5.85 48.91
C PRO A 256 -26.39 -7.04 49.02
N LYS A 257 -26.93 -8.24 48.72
CA LYS A 257 -26.19 -9.48 48.58
C LYS A 257 -25.00 -9.29 47.62
N SER A 258 -23.79 -9.32 48.19
CA SER A 258 -22.53 -9.35 47.45
C SER A 258 -22.38 -10.72 46.79
N GLY A 259 -22.61 -10.77 45.48
CA GLY A 259 -22.20 -11.88 44.63
C GLY A 259 -20.68 -11.88 44.48
N VAL A 260 -20.01 -12.79 45.16
CA VAL A 260 -18.58 -13.04 45.06
C VAL A 260 -18.25 -13.57 43.66
N VAL A 261 -17.76 -12.71 42.77
CA VAL A 261 -17.00 -13.14 41.59
C VAL A 261 -15.57 -13.41 42.04
N ARG A 262 -15.21 -14.70 42.16
CA ARG A 262 -13.84 -15.14 42.42
C ARG A 262 -12.95 -14.81 41.20
N VAL A 263 -12.04 -13.86 41.36
CA VAL A 263 -10.87 -13.69 40.49
C VAL A 263 -9.77 -14.59 41.04
N ASN A 264 -9.45 -15.67 40.33
CA ASN A 264 -8.30 -16.51 40.64
C ASN A 264 -7.01 -15.76 40.29
N GLY A 265 -6.29 -15.30 41.32
CA GLY A 265 -4.87 -14.99 41.23
C GLY A 265 -4.06 -16.17 41.79
N ASN A 266 -3.11 -16.66 41.00
CA ASN A 266 -1.92 -17.36 41.48
C ASN A 266 -0.76 -16.94 40.55
N GLY A 267 0.25 -16.29 41.12
CA GLY A 267 1.43 -15.81 40.40
C GLY A 267 2.21 -14.83 41.26
N GLU A 268 3.01 -15.38 42.17
CA GLU A 268 3.76 -14.71 43.21
C GLU A 268 4.73 -13.62 42.71
N CYS A 269 4.88 -12.61 43.57
CA CYS A 269 5.87 -11.55 43.49
C CYS A 269 7.18 -12.03 44.14
N GLN A 270 8.30 -11.97 43.43
CA GLN A 270 9.62 -11.82 44.06
C GLN A 270 10.41 -10.72 43.34
N THR A 271 10.53 -9.59 44.01
CA THR A 271 11.48 -8.52 43.72
C THR A 271 12.83 -8.87 44.35
N ASN A 272 13.89 -8.97 43.55
CA ASN A 272 15.27 -8.82 44.01
C ASN A 272 15.95 -7.73 43.19
N LEU A 273 16.02 -6.54 43.79
CA LEU A 273 16.90 -5.45 43.41
C LEU A 273 18.32 -5.78 43.87
N VAL A 274 19.27 -5.90 42.94
CA VAL A 274 20.70 -5.78 43.26
C VAL A 274 21.34 -4.78 42.30
N ASN A 275 21.80 -3.69 42.90
CA ASN A 275 22.60 -2.64 42.28
C ASN A 275 23.97 -3.17 41.86
N GLY A 276 24.40 -2.87 40.63
CA GLY A 276 25.77 -3.07 40.16
C GLY A 276 26.18 -1.97 39.19
N ARG A 277 27.09 -1.09 39.64
CA ARG A 277 27.71 0.02 38.87
C ARG A 277 28.69 -0.51 37.80
N PRO A 278 29.04 0.31 36.78
CA PRO A 278 29.95 -0.07 35.71
C PRO A 278 31.40 0.09 36.12
N VAL A 279 32.29 -0.73 35.55
CA VAL A 279 33.74 -0.48 35.55
C VAL A 279 34.27 -0.66 34.13
N THR A 280 34.81 0.42 33.59
CA THR A 280 35.80 0.43 32.52
C THR A 280 37.20 0.24 33.11
N ARG A 281 37.98 -0.69 32.55
CA ARG A 281 39.32 -0.39 32.00
C ARG A 281 39.76 -1.51 31.07
#